data_AF-A0A920G941-F1
#
_entry.id   AF-A0A920G941-F1
#
_cell.length_a   1.000
_cell.length_b   1.000
_cell.length_c   1.000
_cell.angle_alpha   90.00
_cell.angle_beta   90.00
_cell.angle_gamma   90.00
#
_symmetry.space_group_name_H-M   'P 1'
#
loop_
_entity.id
_entity.type
_entity.pdbx_description
1 polymer ?
#
loop_
_entity_poly.entity_id
_entity_poly.type
_entity_poly.pdbx_seq_one_letter_code
_entity_poly.pdbx_strand_id
1 'polypeptide(L)'
;MRYIYIFFTLLISSCGSGGTSQISNELSIIDIIINGLVSPSISYQEQSIEIISSNNSCNFEISLEDSDIYNIHHINTLDYKKYTFRNPIIYRDQESFRLKISTIQSNSCPSFQHYVNLTVDKYPTKYSLIPENISELKSNFFEVSDIGFDGIIINETFSATECYPTPNDCETYENQVFGQDAHNIIQGDFNGDGYEDFAVAWALFPHTIDPDQKVNAPINIYLNNGKGRFEEDLNIYSDNNQPTHPFAYRMIAEDLNDDGIDDIFAGSMGIQFRSEDYSENYINPYPHLLLLSNPEGKFDDASNQIEDKNDGKGQLCNFAHDASAGDPDGDGDIDIYACNILNINDGLGNFKIHEYINLDWQRENQFGNPMTSLLADLNNDAFDDIIFWNFDNRSSWSDSDEGYILLSNNSSDIKNWEKIVLPTGPFGFDKNKYNHAAAGDINNDGFTDVVVAITRDLPYYEGAYIQILINNGAGELIDMTSSNFSLQPRSDRHHGEGNIYLRDMNLDGSLDIIHSTRDYDSGYHGAHIAINDGNGNFVSLDNSNLPMKPDPGSNNYDYLMKSLPINIDNEGCIDFISVTDAGWETSIEETSNYFFSVLNINCNY
;
A
#
# COMPACT_ATOMS: atom_id res chain seq x y z
N MET A 1 9.96 0.95 -53.54
CA MET A 1 10.51 2.29 -53.86
C MET A 1 12.03 2.21 -53.69
N ARG A 2 12.78 2.41 -54.77
CA ARG A 2 14.26 2.35 -54.81
C ARG A 2 14.81 3.73 -54.49
N TYR A 3 15.68 3.85 -53.50
CA TYR A 3 16.44 5.08 -53.25
C TYR A 3 17.71 5.10 -54.11
N ILE A 4 17.86 6.17 -54.88
CA ILE A 4 19.00 6.46 -55.77
C ILE A 4 19.95 7.38 -55.02
N TYR A 5 21.20 6.95 -54.83
CA TYR A 5 22.30 7.80 -54.39
C TYR A 5 22.78 8.68 -55.54
N ILE A 6 22.81 10.00 -55.34
CA ILE A 6 23.43 10.96 -56.26
C ILE A 6 24.75 11.43 -55.63
N PHE A 7 25.84 11.00 -56.24
CA PHE A 7 27.19 11.55 -56.07
C PHE A 7 27.30 12.82 -56.92
N PHE A 8 27.77 13.93 -56.33
CA PHE A 8 28.28 15.08 -57.08
C PHE A 8 29.70 15.38 -56.63
N THR A 9 30.64 15.30 -57.57
CA THR A 9 32.02 15.79 -57.49
C THR A 9 32.17 17.05 -58.33
N LEU A 10 33.29 17.77 -58.07
CA LEU A 10 33.90 18.93 -58.77
C LEU A 10 33.58 20.29 -58.12
N LEU A 11 34.52 21.23 -57.92
CA LEU A 11 35.79 21.55 -58.59
C LEU A 11 36.72 22.31 -57.64
N ILE A 12 38.04 22.17 -57.85
CA ILE A 12 39.08 23.00 -57.23
C ILE A 12 39.42 24.15 -58.19
N SER A 13 39.49 25.40 -57.71
CA SER A 13 40.23 26.48 -58.37
C SER A 13 40.88 27.46 -57.39
N SER A 14 42.11 27.81 -57.74
CA SER A 14 43.22 28.48 -57.03
C SER A 14 43.03 29.96 -56.58
N CYS A 15 43.73 30.25 -55.47
CA CYS A 15 44.45 31.46 -55.03
C CYS A 15 43.74 32.82 -54.85
N GLY A 16 43.71 33.25 -53.58
CA GLY A 16 43.65 34.65 -53.15
C GLY A 16 44.43 34.83 -51.84
N SER A 17 45.48 35.63 -51.89
CA SER A 17 46.35 36.03 -50.78
C SER A 17 45.64 37.03 -49.87
N GLY A 18 45.82 36.91 -48.55
CA GLY A 18 45.65 38.04 -47.63
C GLY A 18 45.09 37.67 -46.26
N GLY A 19 45.87 38.00 -45.22
CA GLY A 19 45.32 38.24 -43.88
C GLY A 19 45.36 37.05 -42.94
N THR A 20 46.53 36.83 -42.33
CA THR A 20 46.59 36.31 -40.96
C THR A 20 45.76 37.20 -40.04
N SER A 21 44.55 36.76 -39.72
CA SER A 21 44.00 36.88 -38.38
C SER A 21 43.76 35.47 -37.91
N GLN A 22 44.72 34.93 -37.14
CA GLN A 22 44.36 33.93 -36.15
C GLN A 22 43.29 34.59 -35.28
N ILE A 23 42.02 34.34 -35.60
CA ILE A 23 41.01 34.31 -34.56
C ILE A 23 41.39 33.04 -33.81
N SER A 24 42.23 33.23 -32.80
CA SER A 24 42.22 32.35 -31.66
C SER A 24 40.76 32.31 -31.20
N ASN A 25 40.01 31.29 -31.62
CA ASN A 25 39.02 30.73 -30.74
C ASN A 25 39.84 30.17 -29.57
N GLU A 26 40.28 31.05 -28.68
CA GLU A 26 40.42 30.68 -27.28
C GLU A 26 39.04 30.18 -26.93
N LEU A 27 38.89 28.84 -26.90
CA LEU A 27 37.86 28.21 -26.11
C LEU A 27 38.02 28.85 -24.74
N SER A 28 37.16 29.81 -24.43
CA SER A 28 37.08 30.39 -23.10
C SER A 28 36.83 29.22 -22.18
N ILE A 29 37.86 28.80 -21.46
CA ILE A 29 37.75 27.71 -20.48
C ILE A 29 36.75 28.24 -19.47
N ILE A 30 35.56 27.63 -19.46
CA ILE A 30 34.56 27.90 -18.44
C ILE A 30 35.05 27.17 -17.20
N ASP A 31 35.45 27.93 -16.19
CA ASP A 31 35.73 27.38 -14.88
C ASP A 31 34.40 27.24 -14.16
N ILE A 32 34.12 26.04 -13.66
CA ILE A 32 32.93 25.71 -12.88
C ILE A 32 33.37 25.31 -11.48
N ILE A 33 32.73 25.89 -10.47
CA ILE A 33 32.89 25.55 -9.05
C ILE A 33 31.51 25.13 -8.55
N ILE A 34 31.45 24.01 -7.83
CA ILE A 34 30.24 23.51 -7.20
C ILE A 34 30.38 23.71 -5.70
N ASN A 35 29.45 24.46 -5.12
CA ASN A 35 29.31 24.61 -3.68
C ASN A 35 28.17 23.73 -3.17
N GLY A 36 28.28 23.26 -1.92
CA GLY A 36 27.19 22.56 -1.21
C GLY A 36 27.10 21.06 -1.44
N LEU A 37 27.75 20.52 -2.49
CA LEU A 37 27.75 19.08 -2.75
C LEU A 37 28.41 18.32 -1.59
N VAL A 38 27.66 17.39 -0.98
CA VAL A 38 28.17 16.53 0.08
C VAL A 38 28.66 15.22 -0.54
N SER A 39 29.94 14.89 -0.33
CA SER A 39 30.53 13.63 -0.79
C SER A 39 31.73 13.25 0.10
N PRO A 40 31.78 12.05 0.71
CA PRO A 40 30.76 10.99 0.65
C PRO A 40 29.41 11.41 1.23
N SER A 41 28.33 10.75 0.78
CA SER A 41 26.95 10.99 1.16
C SER A 41 26.17 9.67 1.14
N ILE A 42 24.89 9.68 1.52
CA ILE A 42 24.10 8.44 1.64
C ILE A 42 23.13 8.28 0.44
N SER A 43 22.80 7.04 0.10
CA SER A 43 21.76 6.66 -0.85
C SER A 43 20.48 7.47 -0.62
N TYR A 44 19.86 7.97 -1.69
CA TYR A 44 18.64 8.80 -1.68
C TYR A 44 18.66 10.07 -0.81
N GLN A 45 19.82 10.46 -0.28
CA GLN A 45 19.96 11.70 0.51
C GLN A 45 19.74 12.93 -0.38
N GLU A 46 18.97 13.89 0.10
CA GLU A 46 18.83 15.22 -0.52
C GLU A 46 20.19 15.94 -0.58
N GLN A 47 20.45 16.55 -1.74
CA GLN A 47 21.59 17.41 -2.03
C GLN A 47 21.08 18.81 -2.37
N SER A 48 21.81 19.83 -1.93
CA SER A 48 21.60 21.23 -2.30
C SER A 48 22.90 21.82 -2.82
N ILE A 49 22.96 22.15 -4.11
CA ILE A 49 24.18 22.64 -4.75
C ILE A 49 23.99 24.00 -5.42
N GLU A 50 25.08 24.77 -5.51
CA GLU A 50 25.17 26.00 -6.29
C GLU A 50 26.34 25.90 -7.28
N ILE A 51 26.04 26.13 -8.55
CA ILE A 51 26.98 26.11 -9.66
C ILE A 51 27.44 27.54 -9.95
N ILE A 52 28.70 27.82 -9.66
CA ILE A 52 29.35 29.10 -9.94
C ILE A 52 30.25 28.94 -11.16
N SER A 53 30.16 29.88 -12.10
CA SER A 53 30.92 29.83 -13.33
C SER A 53 31.67 31.13 -13.59
N SER A 54 32.85 31.03 -14.23
CA SER A 54 33.55 32.20 -14.76
C SER A 54 32.74 32.98 -15.81
N ASN A 55 31.73 32.35 -16.42
CA ASN A 55 30.76 32.99 -17.30
C ASN A 55 29.36 33.04 -16.65
N ASN A 56 29.03 34.19 -16.05
CA ASN A 56 27.76 34.40 -15.36
C ASN A 56 26.50 34.28 -16.25
N SER A 57 26.66 34.30 -17.58
CA SER A 57 25.54 34.16 -18.53
C SER A 57 25.18 32.70 -18.85
N CYS A 58 25.96 31.74 -18.36
CA CYS A 58 25.67 30.33 -18.53
C CYS A 58 24.59 29.84 -17.56
N ASN A 59 23.72 28.98 -18.08
CA ASN A 59 22.82 28.12 -17.31
C ASN A 59 23.32 26.68 -17.46
N PHE A 60 22.93 25.81 -16.53
CA PHE A 60 23.45 24.45 -16.46
C PHE A 60 22.32 23.43 -16.39
N GLU A 61 22.60 22.19 -16.77
CA GLU A 61 21.82 20.98 -16.50
C GLU A 61 22.70 20.00 -15.72
N ILE A 62 22.10 19.25 -14.81
CA ILE A 62 22.79 18.22 -14.03
C ILE A 62 22.25 16.83 -14.36
N SER A 63 23.14 15.85 -14.37
CA SER A 63 22.83 14.42 -14.60
C SER A 63 24.01 13.58 -14.10
N LEU A 64 23.90 12.26 -14.13
CA LEU A 64 25.06 11.39 -13.98
C LEU A 64 25.72 11.14 -15.34
N GLU A 65 27.01 10.82 -15.35
CA GLU A 65 27.71 10.36 -16.56
C GLU A 65 27.08 9.08 -17.14
N ASP A 66 26.68 8.16 -16.27
CA ASP A 66 26.03 6.88 -16.60
C ASP A 66 24.50 6.94 -16.40
N SER A 67 23.87 8.01 -16.90
CA SER A 67 22.43 8.27 -16.73
C SER A 67 21.49 7.21 -17.34
N ASP A 68 22.03 6.32 -18.17
CA ASP A 68 21.26 5.21 -18.76
C ASP A 68 20.99 4.09 -17.75
N ILE A 69 21.69 4.08 -16.61
CA ILE A 69 21.61 3.05 -15.56
C ILE A 69 21.15 3.67 -14.24
N TYR A 70 21.79 4.76 -13.85
CA TYR A 70 21.55 5.42 -12.56
C TYR A 70 21.03 6.83 -12.76
N ASN A 71 20.12 7.26 -11.89
CA ASN A 71 19.60 8.62 -11.92
C ASN A 71 19.88 9.33 -10.60
N ILE A 72 19.96 10.65 -10.66
CA ILE A 72 19.63 11.50 -9.52
C ILE A 72 18.13 11.79 -9.61
N HIS A 73 17.45 11.86 -8.46
CA HIS A 73 16.00 11.91 -8.40
C HIS A 73 15.51 13.31 -8.03
N HIS A 74 14.24 13.60 -8.35
CA HIS A 74 13.52 14.83 -8.00
C HIS A 74 14.34 16.12 -8.21
N ILE A 75 14.98 16.24 -9.38
CA ILE A 75 15.80 17.39 -9.71
C ILE A 75 14.91 18.64 -9.79
N ASN A 76 15.17 19.61 -8.92
CA ASN A 76 14.47 20.88 -8.89
C ASN A 76 15.43 22.06 -9.01
N THR A 77 15.05 23.06 -9.80
CA THR A 77 15.79 24.31 -9.97
C THR A 77 14.87 25.44 -10.41
N LEU A 78 15.15 26.65 -9.93
CA LEU A 78 14.43 27.87 -10.34
C LEU A 78 15.27 28.78 -11.25
N ASP A 79 16.59 28.60 -11.27
CA ASP A 79 17.52 29.53 -11.93
C ASP A 79 18.60 28.83 -12.77
N TYR A 80 18.52 27.50 -12.90
CA TYR A 80 19.48 26.65 -13.61
C TYR A 80 20.93 26.79 -13.10
N LYS A 81 21.08 27.20 -11.83
CA LYS A 81 22.37 27.38 -11.15
C LYS A 81 22.35 26.80 -9.74
N LYS A 82 21.20 26.87 -9.06
CA LYS A 82 20.92 26.23 -7.79
C LYS A 82 20.02 25.04 -8.01
N TYR A 83 20.42 23.92 -7.45
CA TYR A 83 19.73 22.65 -7.63
C TYR A 83 19.50 22.00 -6.28
N THR A 84 18.30 21.46 -6.09
CA THR A 84 18.04 20.38 -5.15
C THR A 84 17.76 19.09 -5.92
N PHE A 85 18.22 17.96 -5.41
CA PHE A 85 17.99 16.63 -5.99
C PHE A 85 18.30 15.56 -4.94
N ARG A 86 17.87 14.33 -5.14
CA ARG A 86 18.27 13.18 -4.31
C ARG A 86 19.34 12.34 -4.98
N ASN A 87 20.26 11.85 -4.15
CA ASN A 87 21.31 10.94 -4.58
C ASN A 87 20.75 9.66 -5.24
N PRO A 88 21.53 9.00 -6.10
CA PRO A 88 21.15 7.72 -6.68
C PRO A 88 20.89 6.67 -5.59
N ILE A 89 19.94 5.78 -5.85
CA ILE A 89 19.68 4.63 -5.00
C ILE A 89 20.74 3.55 -5.28
N ILE A 90 21.36 3.02 -4.23
CA ILE A 90 22.35 1.95 -4.33
C ILE A 90 22.08 0.82 -3.33
N TYR A 91 22.48 -0.38 -3.71
CA TYR A 91 22.23 -1.61 -2.94
C TYR A 91 23.50 -2.22 -2.33
N ARG A 92 24.66 -1.85 -2.88
CA ARG A 92 25.98 -2.22 -2.36
C ARG A 92 26.48 -1.19 -1.37
N ASP A 93 27.39 -1.59 -0.49
CA ASP A 93 27.90 -0.76 0.60
C ASP A 93 28.33 0.66 0.17
N GLN A 94 28.95 0.78 -1.01
CA GLN A 94 29.39 2.06 -1.55
C GLN A 94 29.51 1.99 -3.07
N GLU A 95 29.10 3.05 -3.74
CA GLU A 95 29.32 3.28 -5.18
C GLU A 95 29.85 4.69 -5.44
N SER A 96 30.49 4.89 -6.58
CA SER A 96 31.06 6.18 -6.98
C SER A 96 30.54 6.56 -8.34
N PHE A 97 29.95 7.75 -8.41
CA PHE A 97 29.36 8.33 -9.59
C PHE A 97 30.14 9.57 -10.03
N ARG A 98 29.92 9.98 -11.28
CA ARG A 98 30.37 11.28 -11.78
C ARG A 98 29.17 12.14 -12.10
N LEU A 99 28.91 13.12 -11.24
CA LEU A 99 27.92 14.15 -11.48
C LEU A 99 28.40 15.01 -12.65
N LYS A 100 27.62 15.03 -13.72
CA LYS A 100 27.86 15.74 -14.97
C LYS A 100 27.07 17.05 -14.99
N ILE A 101 27.79 18.14 -15.15
CA ILE A 101 27.26 19.50 -15.23
C ILE A 101 27.47 19.97 -16.67
N SER A 102 26.38 20.11 -17.41
CA SER A 102 26.41 20.51 -18.82
C SER A 102 25.91 21.95 -18.94
N THR A 103 26.60 22.79 -19.69
CA THR A 103 26.08 24.13 -20.03
C THR A 103 24.90 24.02 -20.99
N ILE A 104 23.83 24.79 -20.76
CA ILE A 104 22.77 25.00 -21.74
C ILE A 104 23.29 25.95 -22.82
N GLN A 105 23.47 25.43 -24.04
CA GLN A 105 24.10 26.18 -25.13
C GLN A 105 23.29 27.43 -25.50
N SER A 106 23.95 28.58 -25.55
CA SER A 106 23.38 29.84 -26.01
C SER A 106 24.42 30.71 -26.72
N ASN A 107 24.01 31.85 -27.29
CA ASN A 107 24.94 32.76 -27.96
C ASN A 107 26.04 33.30 -27.02
N SER A 108 25.79 33.30 -25.71
CA SER A 108 26.72 33.77 -24.68
C SER A 108 27.30 32.63 -23.83
N CYS A 109 26.87 31.38 -24.05
CA CYS A 109 27.35 30.22 -23.32
C CYS A 109 27.73 29.07 -24.28
N PRO A 110 29.03 28.80 -24.50
CA PRO A 110 29.45 27.66 -25.33
C PRO A 110 29.15 26.33 -24.65
N SER A 111 28.98 25.27 -25.44
CA SER A 111 28.83 23.90 -24.95
C SER A 111 30.09 23.47 -24.19
N PHE A 112 29.91 23.11 -22.93
CA PHE A 112 30.94 22.64 -22.01
C PHE A 112 30.35 21.64 -21.01
N GLN A 113 31.18 20.69 -20.57
CA GLN A 113 30.81 19.69 -19.57
C GLN A 113 31.87 19.66 -18.48
N HIS A 114 31.42 19.71 -17.24
CA HIS A 114 32.25 19.53 -16.05
C HIS A 114 31.76 18.33 -15.27
N TYR A 115 32.68 17.63 -14.62
CA TYR A 115 32.38 16.39 -13.91
C TYR A 115 32.94 16.46 -12.50
N VAL A 116 32.12 16.11 -11.52
CA VAL A 116 32.50 16.05 -10.11
C VAL A 116 32.22 14.66 -9.57
N ASN A 117 33.14 14.12 -8.78
CA ASN A 117 32.96 12.82 -8.16
C ASN A 117 31.91 12.93 -7.05
N LEU A 118 30.99 11.96 -7.02
CA LEU A 118 30.00 11.80 -5.97
C LEU A 118 30.11 10.37 -5.46
N THR A 119 30.59 10.21 -4.23
CA THR A 119 30.63 8.92 -3.54
C THR A 119 29.36 8.79 -2.69
N VAL A 120 28.67 7.67 -2.85
CA VAL A 120 27.40 7.38 -2.17
C VAL A 120 27.58 6.07 -1.41
N ASP A 121 27.23 6.08 -0.13
CA ASP A 121 27.20 4.93 0.77
C ASP A 121 25.76 4.42 0.90
N LYS A 122 25.58 3.11 1.06
CA LYS A 122 24.26 2.51 1.32
C LYS A 122 23.68 3.09 2.60
N TYR A 123 22.37 3.36 2.61
CA TYR A 123 21.69 3.74 3.84
C TYR A 123 21.67 2.54 4.82
N PRO A 124 21.97 2.74 6.11
CA PRO A 124 21.94 1.66 7.08
C PRO A 124 20.50 1.28 7.42
N THR A 125 20.06 0.12 6.96
CA THR A 125 18.79 -0.51 7.33
C THR A 125 18.96 -1.45 8.54
N LYS A 126 17.88 -1.80 9.25
CA LYS A 126 17.92 -2.74 10.38
C LYS A 126 18.46 -4.11 9.95
N TYR A 127 18.05 -4.56 8.76
CA TYR A 127 18.53 -5.77 8.11
C TYR A 127 19.29 -5.40 6.83
N SER A 128 20.60 -5.66 6.80
CA SER A 128 21.43 -5.35 5.64
C SER A 128 21.27 -6.43 4.57
N LEU A 129 20.21 -6.30 3.76
CA LEU A 129 19.87 -7.22 2.68
C LEU A 129 20.51 -6.72 1.36
N ILE A 130 21.12 -7.64 0.61
CA ILE A 130 21.73 -7.35 -0.70
C ILE A 130 21.09 -8.28 -1.74
N PRO A 131 20.27 -7.74 -2.66
CA PRO A 131 19.60 -8.56 -3.68
C PRO A 131 20.55 -9.00 -4.80
N GLU A 132 20.25 -10.15 -5.39
CA GLU A 132 20.95 -10.64 -6.60
C GLU A 132 20.40 -10.00 -7.89
N ASN A 133 19.12 -9.62 -7.90
CA ASN A 133 18.39 -9.10 -9.05
C ASN A 133 18.41 -7.56 -9.19
N ILE A 134 19.50 -6.88 -8.79
CA ILE A 134 19.61 -5.40 -8.76
C ILE A 134 19.13 -4.71 -10.05
N SER A 135 19.38 -5.29 -11.23
CA SER A 135 18.99 -4.69 -12.51
C SER A 135 17.48 -4.65 -12.77
N GLU A 136 16.68 -5.37 -11.99
CA GLU A 136 15.23 -5.51 -12.15
C GLU A 136 14.46 -4.72 -11.09
N LEU A 137 15.15 -4.10 -10.13
CA LEU A 137 14.58 -3.31 -9.04
C LEU A 137 14.17 -1.89 -9.45
N LYS A 138 14.14 -1.63 -10.76
CA LYS A 138 13.83 -0.33 -11.35
C LYS A 138 13.01 -0.50 -12.61
N SER A 139 12.01 0.36 -12.76
CA SER A 139 11.23 0.55 -13.98
C SER A 139 11.35 2.00 -14.48
N ASN A 140 10.51 2.38 -15.44
CA ASN A 140 10.43 3.77 -15.90
C ASN A 140 9.79 4.72 -14.88
N PHE A 141 9.03 4.18 -13.93
CA PHE A 141 8.18 4.94 -13.00
C PHE A 141 8.54 4.71 -11.54
N PHE A 142 9.15 3.57 -11.22
CA PHE A 142 9.39 3.18 -9.83
C PHE A 142 10.80 2.62 -9.63
N GLU A 143 11.35 2.80 -8.44
CA GLU A 143 12.65 2.24 -8.04
C GLU A 143 12.59 1.76 -6.58
N VAL A 144 13.07 0.55 -6.32
CA VAL A 144 13.10 -0.04 -4.98
C VAL A 144 14.19 0.61 -4.12
N SER A 145 13.92 0.85 -2.84
CA SER A 145 14.86 1.41 -1.88
C SER A 145 14.71 0.76 -0.50
N ASP A 146 15.71 0.95 0.36
CA ASP A 146 15.74 0.52 1.77
C ASP A 146 15.30 -0.90 2.07
N ILE A 147 15.83 -1.84 1.30
CA ILE A 147 15.51 -3.25 1.49
C ILE A 147 15.94 -3.69 2.89
N GLY A 148 14.97 -4.12 3.69
CA GLY A 148 15.19 -4.53 5.06
C GLY A 148 15.25 -3.39 6.07
N PHE A 149 14.61 -2.24 5.80
CA PHE A 149 14.55 -1.14 6.78
C PHE A 149 13.97 -1.61 8.12
N ASP A 150 12.96 -2.47 8.07
CA ASP A 150 12.45 -3.24 9.20
C ASP A 150 11.74 -4.52 8.72
N GLY A 151 11.09 -5.26 9.60
CA GLY A 151 10.42 -6.53 9.35
C GLY A 151 10.30 -7.39 10.61
N ILE A 152 9.88 -8.63 10.43
CA ILE A 152 9.83 -9.62 11.51
C ILE A 152 10.64 -10.88 11.19
N ILE A 153 11.13 -11.52 12.24
CA ILE A 153 11.75 -12.85 12.21
C ILE A 153 11.06 -13.69 13.28
N ILE A 154 10.59 -14.87 12.90
CA ILE A 154 9.82 -15.78 13.75
C ILE A 154 10.57 -17.09 13.89
N ASN A 155 10.80 -17.52 15.14
CA ASN A 155 11.55 -18.73 15.49
C ASN A 155 10.70 -19.72 16.29
N GLU A 156 9.48 -19.31 16.65
CA GLU A 156 8.50 -20.13 17.33
C GLU A 156 8.09 -21.29 16.43
N THR A 157 7.86 -22.45 17.05
CA THR A 157 7.54 -23.68 16.36
C THR A 157 6.25 -24.29 16.88
N PHE A 158 5.59 -25.06 16.03
CA PHE A 158 4.42 -25.85 16.36
C PHE A 158 4.58 -27.31 15.91
N SER A 159 3.77 -28.20 16.50
CA SER A 159 3.61 -29.59 16.05
C SER A 159 2.13 -29.92 16.05
N ALA A 160 1.54 -29.98 14.86
CA ALA A 160 0.12 -30.21 14.70
C ALA A 160 -0.17 -30.81 13.32
N THR A 161 -1.33 -31.43 13.19
CA THR A 161 -1.93 -31.69 11.89
C THR A 161 -2.86 -30.52 11.58
N GLU A 162 -2.52 -29.77 10.55
CA GLU A 162 -3.38 -28.72 10.01
C GLU A 162 -4.27 -29.32 8.93
N CYS A 163 -5.57 -29.07 9.00
CA CYS A 163 -6.51 -29.46 7.94
C CYS A 163 -7.26 -28.22 7.44
N TYR A 164 -6.73 -27.56 6.41
CA TYR A 164 -7.22 -26.28 5.90
C TYR A 164 -6.94 -26.13 4.38
N PRO A 165 -7.87 -25.61 3.56
CA PRO A 165 -9.16 -25.02 3.90
C PRO A 165 -10.28 -26.03 4.20
N THR A 166 -10.10 -27.30 3.83
CA THR A 166 -11.13 -28.34 4.04
C THR A 166 -10.59 -29.55 4.80
N PRO A 167 -11.45 -30.47 5.27
CA PRO A 167 -11.02 -31.73 5.90
C PRO A 167 -10.21 -32.66 4.99
N ASN A 168 -10.15 -32.38 3.69
CA ASN A 168 -9.36 -33.18 2.75
C ASN A 168 -7.94 -32.62 2.54
N ASP A 169 -7.67 -31.42 3.04
CA ASP A 169 -6.41 -30.69 2.88
C ASP A 169 -5.62 -30.76 4.18
N CYS A 170 -5.23 -31.98 4.58
CA CYS A 170 -4.52 -32.22 5.83
C CYS A 170 -3.03 -32.45 5.62
N GLU A 171 -2.20 -31.72 6.38
CA GLU A 171 -0.75 -31.91 6.46
C GLU A 171 -0.29 -31.94 7.92
N THR A 172 0.61 -32.87 8.25
CA THR A 172 1.15 -33.03 9.60
C THR A 172 2.55 -32.44 9.67
N TYR A 173 2.75 -31.57 10.66
CA TYR A 173 4.00 -30.86 10.89
C TYR A 173 4.59 -31.25 12.26
N GLU A 174 5.92 -31.41 12.31
CA GLU A 174 6.67 -31.67 13.54
C GLU A 174 7.76 -30.60 13.72
N ASN A 175 7.70 -29.84 14.82
CA ASN A 175 8.59 -28.72 15.13
C ASN A 175 8.78 -27.75 13.95
N GLN A 176 7.71 -27.45 13.23
CA GLN A 176 7.72 -26.55 12.09
C GLN A 176 7.67 -25.10 12.59
N VAL A 177 8.48 -24.22 12.01
CA VAL A 177 8.40 -22.77 12.28
C VAL A 177 7.11 -22.18 11.73
N PHE A 178 6.51 -21.24 12.46
CA PHE A 178 5.33 -20.53 11.97
C PHE A 178 5.65 -19.75 10.69
N GLY A 179 4.72 -19.78 9.73
CA GLY A 179 4.70 -18.84 8.62
C GLY A 179 4.22 -17.46 9.07
N GLN A 180 4.51 -16.44 8.28
CA GLN A 180 4.11 -15.07 8.58
C GLN A 180 3.42 -14.42 7.37
N ASP A 181 2.59 -13.41 7.63
CA ASP A 181 2.05 -12.51 6.62
C ASP A 181 1.93 -11.11 7.19
N ALA A 182 2.42 -10.09 6.47
CA ALA A 182 2.05 -8.70 6.69
C ALA A 182 0.60 -8.50 6.23
N HIS A 183 -0.30 -9.04 7.04
CA HIS A 183 -1.58 -9.51 6.56
C HIS A 183 -2.51 -8.36 6.21
N ASN A 184 -2.54 -7.35 7.09
CA ASN A 184 -3.14 -6.06 6.85
C ASN A 184 -2.13 -4.96 7.15
N ILE A 185 -2.14 -3.90 6.35
CA ILE A 185 -1.29 -2.73 6.48
C ILE A 185 -2.18 -1.50 6.29
N ILE A 186 -2.00 -0.46 7.09
CA ILE A 186 -2.78 0.78 7.00
C ILE A 186 -1.86 1.99 7.17
N GLN A 187 -2.18 3.10 6.50
CA GLN A 187 -1.50 4.38 6.67
C GLN A 187 -2.27 5.27 7.65
N GLY A 188 -1.58 6.16 8.36
CA GLY A 188 -2.15 7.17 9.26
C GLY A 188 -1.07 8.13 9.75
N ASP A 189 -1.43 9.24 10.39
CA ASP A 189 -0.50 10.09 11.14
C ASP A 189 -0.51 9.68 12.62
N PHE A 190 0.36 8.73 12.98
CA PHE A 190 0.34 8.09 14.29
C PHE A 190 1.11 8.89 15.35
N ASN A 191 1.81 9.97 14.96
CA ASN A 191 2.58 10.80 15.88
C ASN A 191 2.20 12.30 15.84
N GLY A 192 1.28 12.68 14.96
CA GLY A 192 0.76 14.04 14.80
C GLY A 192 1.74 15.02 14.13
N ASP A 193 2.72 14.53 13.36
CA ASP A 193 3.72 15.37 12.68
C ASP A 193 3.36 15.78 11.25
N GLY A 194 2.25 15.23 10.73
CA GLY A 194 1.70 15.51 9.40
C GLY A 194 2.35 14.71 8.27
N TYR A 195 3.23 13.75 8.56
CA TYR A 195 3.67 12.75 7.59
C TYR A 195 2.82 11.49 7.67
N GLU A 196 2.65 10.82 6.53
CA GLU A 196 1.99 9.52 6.53
C GLU A 196 2.94 8.46 7.10
N ASP A 197 2.58 7.92 8.25
CA ASP A 197 3.14 6.74 8.89
C ASP A 197 2.37 5.49 8.42
N PHE A 198 2.82 4.30 8.85
CA PHE A 198 2.03 3.09 8.63
C PHE A 198 2.08 2.10 9.79
N ALA A 199 1.00 1.32 9.92
CA ALA A 199 0.87 0.25 10.88
C ALA A 199 0.63 -1.09 10.19
N VAL A 200 1.08 -2.18 10.81
CA VAL A 200 0.99 -3.55 10.28
C VAL A 200 0.41 -4.47 11.33
N ALA A 201 -0.66 -5.18 10.97
CA ALA A 201 -1.13 -6.36 11.69
C ALA A 201 -0.54 -7.61 11.02
N TRP A 202 0.41 -8.23 11.69
CA TRP A 202 0.96 -9.50 11.25
C TRP A 202 0.00 -10.65 11.53
N ALA A 203 0.02 -11.69 10.71
CA ALA A 203 -0.63 -12.96 10.98
C ALA A 203 0.39 -14.09 10.98
N LEU A 204 0.28 -15.01 11.94
CA LEU A 204 1.12 -16.20 12.02
C LEU A 204 0.32 -17.44 11.63
N PHE A 205 0.87 -18.26 10.73
CA PHE A 205 0.23 -19.45 10.21
C PHE A 205 0.98 -20.72 10.62
N PRO A 206 0.28 -21.82 10.93
CA PRO A 206 -1.15 -22.04 10.71
C PRO A 206 -2.03 -21.44 11.81
N HIS A 207 -3.18 -20.89 11.40
CA HIS A 207 -4.07 -20.16 12.31
C HIS A 207 -5.17 -21.04 12.93
N THR A 208 -5.24 -22.34 12.65
CA THR A 208 -6.33 -23.23 13.14
C THR A 208 -5.87 -24.45 13.92
N ILE A 209 -4.66 -24.40 14.44
CA ILE A 209 -4.12 -25.42 15.35
C ILE A 209 -4.59 -25.21 16.80
N ASP A 210 -4.23 -26.15 17.68
CA ASP A 210 -4.52 -26.10 19.11
C ASP A 210 -4.18 -24.73 19.70
N PRO A 211 -5.14 -24.06 20.39
CA PRO A 211 -4.90 -22.76 21.02
C PRO A 211 -3.66 -22.70 21.92
N ASP A 212 -3.30 -23.78 22.60
CA ASP A 212 -2.14 -23.81 23.52
C ASP A 212 -0.79 -23.71 22.78
N GLN A 213 -0.78 -23.93 21.45
CA GLN A 213 0.42 -23.80 20.61
C GLN A 213 0.50 -22.47 19.87
N LYS A 214 -0.56 -21.65 19.89
CA LYS A 214 -0.60 -20.41 19.13
C LYS A 214 0.29 -19.34 19.73
N VAL A 215 0.81 -18.51 18.85
CA VAL A 215 1.62 -17.33 19.19
C VAL A 215 0.89 -16.11 18.68
N ASN A 216 0.77 -15.10 19.53
CA ASN A 216 0.19 -13.82 19.13
C ASN A 216 1.18 -13.10 18.21
N ALA A 217 0.66 -12.55 17.11
CA ALA A 217 1.44 -11.76 16.19
C ALA A 217 1.57 -10.32 16.71
N PRO A 218 2.70 -9.63 16.47
CA PRO A 218 2.85 -8.23 16.84
C PRO A 218 2.01 -7.32 15.94
N ILE A 219 1.71 -6.13 16.47
CA ILE A 219 1.21 -4.98 15.73
C ILE A 219 2.31 -3.92 15.78
N ASN A 220 2.81 -3.50 14.63
CA ASN A 220 3.93 -2.56 14.53
C ASN A 220 3.47 -1.24 13.91
N ILE A 221 3.96 -0.12 14.44
CA ILE A 221 3.82 1.24 13.92
C ILE A 221 5.20 1.71 13.46
N TYR A 222 5.27 2.21 12.23
CA TYR A 222 6.49 2.69 11.59
C TYR A 222 6.34 4.16 11.22
N LEU A 223 7.20 5.00 11.78
CA LEU A 223 7.14 6.45 11.67
C LEU A 223 7.96 6.94 10.48
N ASN A 224 7.36 7.80 9.67
CA ASN A 224 7.97 8.47 8.54
C ASN A 224 8.75 9.71 9.01
N ASN A 225 9.98 9.87 8.54
CA ASN A 225 10.79 11.03 8.91
C ASN A 225 10.69 12.21 7.93
N GLY A 226 9.78 12.13 6.95
CA GLY A 226 9.58 13.12 5.90
C GLY A 226 10.73 13.23 4.89
N LYS A 227 11.70 12.31 4.93
CA LYS A 227 12.87 12.29 4.06
C LYS A 227 12.98 11.00 3.27
N GLY A 228 11.90 10.25 3.16
CA GLY A 228 11.83 9.04 2.38
C GLY A 228 12.22 7.77 3.14
N ARG A 229 12.08 7.75 4.47
CA ARG A 229 12.52 6.64 5.33
C ARG A 229 11.54 6.42 6.49
N PHE A 230 11.48 5.18 6.96
CA PHE A 230 10.68 4.75 8.10
C PHE A 230 11.51 4.07 9.17
N GLU A 231 11.09 4.18 10.42
CA GLU A 231 11.62 3.41 11.55
C GLU A 231 10.54 3.09 12.58
N GLU A 232 10.66 1.95 13.28
CA GLU A 232 9.86 1.70 14.48
C GLU A 232 10.58 2.34 15.68
N ASP A 233 9.96 3.34 16.30
CA ASP A 233 10.34 3.81 17.64
C ASP A 233 9.37 3.24 18.68
N LEU A 234 9.84 2.29 19.49
CA LEU A 234 9.04 1.68 20.56
C LEU A 234 8.50 2.69 21.57
N ASN A 235 9.07 3.90 21.66
CA ASN A 235 8.54 4.95 22.52
C ASN A 235 7.13 5.41 22.11
N ILE A 236 6.66 5.08 20.90
CA ILE A 236 5.30 5.34 20.44
C ILE A 236 4.27 4.58 21.29
N TYR A 237 4.65 3.46 21.90
CA TYR A 237 3.79 2.70 22.82
C TYR A 237 4.00 3.15 24.27
N SER A 238 2.93 3.19 25.06
CA SER A 238 2.99 3.65 26.45
C SER A 238 3.87 2.78 27.36
N ASP A 239 3.90 1.46 27.09
CA ASP A 239 4.72 0.48 27.81
C ASP A 239 6.10 0.22 27.15
N ASN A 240 6.35 0.86 26.00
CA ASN A 240 7.50 0.69 25.12
C ASN A 240 7.65 -0.74 24.54
N ASN A 241 6.54 -1.45 24.33
CA ASN A 241 6.49 -2.70 23.58
C ASN A 241 5.37 -2.66 22.56
N GLN A 242 5.59 -3.37 21.45
CA GLN A 242 4.57 -3.62 20.44
C GLN A 242 3.44 -4.46 21.07
N PRO A 243 2.17 -4.07 20.93
CA PRO A 243 1.05 -4.92 21.34
C PRO A 243 1.01 -6.18 20.46
N THR A 244 0.39 -7.23 20.98
CA THR A 244 0.26 -8.51 20.24
C THR A 244 -1.18 -8.97 20.24
N HIS A 245 -1.59 -9.60 19.15
CA HIS A 245 -2.96 -10.07 18.98
C HIS A 245 -2.96 -11.48 18.35
N PRO A 246 -3.87 -12.39 18.75
CA PRO A 246 -3.88 -13.75 18.19
C PRO A 246 -4.16 -13.77 16.69
N PHE A 247 -5.02 -12.86 16.21
CA PHE A 247 -5.26 -12.64 14.79
C PHE A 247 -6.06 -11.33 14.58
N ALA A 248 -5.34 -10.21 14.42
CA ALA A 248 -5.94 -8.93 14.02
C ALA A 248 -6.04 -8.89 12.49
N TYR A 249 -7.19 -8.48 11.96
CA TYR A 249 -7.47 -8.55 10.52
C TYR A 249 -7.65 -7.16 9.92
N ARG A 250 -8.85 -6.76 9.47
CA ARG A 250 -9.04 -5.43 8.87
C ARG A 250 -8.76 -4.35 9.91
N MET A 251 -7.87 -3.44 9.55
CA MET A 251 -7.48 -2.30 10.36
C MET A 251 -8.16 -1.03 9.86
N ILE A 252 -8.41 -0.13 10.81
CA ILE A 252 -8.89 1.24 10.60
C ILE A 252 -7.84 2.16 11.24
N ALA A 253 -7.56 3.28 10.58
CA ALA A 253 -6.74 4.37 11.11
C ALA A 253 -7.54 5.67 11.03
N GLU A 254 -8.04 6.16 12.17
CA GLU A 254 -8.90 7.36 12.28
C GLU A 254 -8.70 7.98 13.66
N ASP A 255 -8.90 9.28 13.84
CA ASP A 255 -8.88 9.96 15.15
C ASP A 255 -10.13 9.58 15.99
N LEU A 256 -10.03 8.50 16.77
CA LEU A 256 -11.17 7.92 17.48
C LEU A 256 -11.46 8.63 18.81
N ASN A 257 -10.59 9.55 19.24
CA ASN A 257 -10.69 10.26 20.51
C ASN A 257 -10.59 11.80 20.41
N ASP A 258 -10.64 12.34 19.18
CA ASP A 258 -10.62 13.77 18.82
C ASP A 258 -9.39 14.51 19.39
N ASP A 259 -8.21 13.88 19.35
CA ASP A 259 -6.94 14.46 19.79
C ASP A 259 -6.01 14.90 18.65
N GLY A 260 -6.40 14.63 17.41
CA GLY A 260 -5.69 14.99 16.18
C GLY A 260 -4.60 14.00 15.79
N ILE A 261 -4.54 12.82 16.41
CA ILE A 261 -3.65 11.70 16.05
C ILE A 261 -4.54 10.55 15.58
N ASP A 262 -4.14 9.88 14.49
CA ASP A 262 -4.89 8.71 14.04
C ASP A 262 -4.72 7.55 15.03
N ASP A 263 -5.83 6.95 15.45
CA ASP A 263 -5.91 5.77 16.30
C ASP A 263 -6.09 4.49 15.49
N ILE A 264 -5.81 3.32 16.09
CA ILE A 264 -5.91 2.05 15.37
C ILE A 264 -6.98 1.15 15.97
N PHE A 265 -7.95 0.74 15.16
CA PHE A 265 -8.83 -0.39 15.45
C PHE A 265 -8.50 -1.57 14.54
N ALA A 266 -8.66 -2.80 15.04
CA ALA A 266 -8.67 -3.98 14.17
C ALA A 266 -9.75 -5.02 14.55
N GLY A 267 -10.43 -5.51 13.50
CA GLY A 267 -11.34 -6.65 13.59
C GLY A 267 -10.61 -7.90 14.08
N SER A 268 -11.25 -8.68 14.95
CA SER A 268 -10.67 -9.88 15.56
C SER A 268 -11.20 -11.13 14.87
N MET A 269 -10.30 -11.97 14.36
CA MET A 269 -10.69 -13.26 13.76
C MET A 269 -10.92 -14.36 14.82
N GLY A 270 -10.89 -13.98 16.12
CA GLY A 270 -11.03 -14.88 17.24
C GLY A 270 -9.93 -15.94 17.33
N ILE A 271 -10.15 -16.95 18.17
CA ILE A 271 -9.26 -18.09 18.33
C ILE A 271 -9.86 -19.29 17.62
N GLN A 272 -9.36 -19.58 16.42
CA GLN A 272 -9.85 -20.67 15.57
C GLN A 272 -9.20 -22.02 15.89
N PHE A 273 -9.94 -23.11 15.82
CA PHE A 273 -9.41 -24.47 15.95
C PHE A 273 -10.15 -25.44 15.04
N ARG A 274 -9.41 -26.36 14.41
CA ARG A 274 -9.96 -27.46 13.60
C ARG A 274 -9.24 -28.77 13.94
N SER A 275 -9.98 -29.77 14.42
CA SER A 275 -9.45 -31.12 14.64
C SER A 275 -9.28 -31.87 13.31
N GLU A 276 -8.39 -32.87 13.29
CA GLU A 276 -8.09 -33.68 12.10
C GLU A 276 -9.34 -34.34 11.48
N ASP A 277 -10.26 -34.78 12.33
CA ASP A 277 -11.52 -35.41 11.93
C ASP A 277 -12.68 -34.41 11.80
N TYR A 278 -12.40 -33.11 11.96
CA TYR A 278 -13.37 -32.01 11.96
C TYR A 278 -14.52 -32.16 12.98
N SER A 279 -14.38 -33.03 13.98
CA SER A 279 -15.35 -33.16 15.07
C SER A 279 -15.37 -31.92 15.97
N GLU A 280 -14.24 -31.21 16.05
CA GLU A 280 -14.11 -29.89 16.67
C GLU A 280 -13.72 -28.87 15.60
N ASN A 281 -14.61 -27.92 15.33
CA ASN A 281 -14.37 -26.80 14.43
C ASN A 281 -15.08 -25.58 15.02
N TYR A 282 -14.33 -24.68 15.63
CA TYR A 282 -14.87 -23.53 16.34
C TYR A 282 -14.01 -22.29 16.20
N ILE A 283 -14.64 -21.15 16.50
CA ILE A 283 -13.97 -19.86 16.70
C ILE A 283 -14.42 -19.36 18.06
N ASN A 284 -13.50 -19.30 19.02
CA ASN A 284 -13.79 -18.67 20.30
C ASN A 284 -13.60 -17.15 20.15
N PRO A 285 -14.50 -16.32 20.72
CA PRO A 285 -14.30 -14.88 20.80
C PRO A 285 -12.93 -14.50 21.36
N TYR A 286 -12.40 -13.42 20.81
CA TYR A 286 -11.29 -12.66 21.38
C TYR A 286 -11.61 -11.17 21.19
N PRO A 287 -11.20 -10.26 22.10
CA PRO A 287 -11.43 -8.83 21.93
C PRO A 287 -10.99 -8.32 20.56
N HIS A 288 -11.68 -7.31 20.04
CA HIS A 288 -11.13 -6.48 18.98
C HIS A 288 -9.92 -5.72 19.51
N LEU A 289 -8.99 -5.37 18.62
CA LEU A 289 -7.86 -4.53 18.99
C LEU A 289 -8.29 -3.07 18.93
N LEU A 290 -7.96 -2.30 19.97
CA LEU A 290 -8.02 -0.84 19.94
C LEU A 290 -6.74 -0.27 20.56
N LEU A 291 -5.98 0.50 19.77
CA LEU A 291 -4.86 1.29 20.24
C LEU A 291 -5.28 2.76 20.17
N LEU A 292 -5.36 3.41 21.33
CA LEU A 292 -5.66 4.84 21.41
C LEU A 292 -4.42 5.63 21.82
N SER A 293 -4.17 6.73 21.13
CA SER A 293 -3.29 7.80 21.55
C SER A 293 -3.72 8.32 22.92
N ASN A 294 -2.74 8.69 23.73
CA ASN A 294 -2.97 9.32 25.02
C ASN A 294 -2.43 10.75 25.01
N PRO A 295 -2.67 11.57 26.05
CA PRO A 295 -2.22 12.96 26.06
C PRO A 295 -0.71 13.20 25.96
N GLU A 296 0.12 12.15 26.00
CA GLU A 296 1.56 12.20 25.76
C GLU A 296 1.94 11.89 24.29
N GLY A 297 0.96 11.60 23.42
CA GLY A 297 1.15 11.18 22.03
C GLY A 297 1.63 9.73 21.91
N LYS A 298 1.27 8.87 22.88
CA LYS A 298 1.64 7.45 22.91
C LYS A 298 0.42 6.56 22.89
N PHE A 299 0.53 5.37 22.31
CA PHE A 299 -0.56 4.39 22.25
C PHE A 299 -0.68 3.53 23.49
N ASP A 300 -1.89 3.44 24.02
CA ASP A 300 -2.34 2.48 25.02
C ASP A 300 -3.20 1.39 24.36
N ASP A 301 -3.05 0.13 24.79
CA ASP A 301 -4.03 -0.91 24.46
C ASP A 301 -5.33 -0.64 25.22
N ALA A 302 -6.30 -0.10 24.48
CA ALA A 302 -7.61 0.34 24.89
C ALA A 302 -8.70 -0.66 24.51
N SER A 303 -8.35 -1.90 24.13
CA SER A 303 -9.31 -2.92 23.66
C SER A 303 -10.46 -3.21 24.64
N ASN A 304 -10.26 -2.91 25.94
CA ASN A 304 -11.29 -3.03 26.97
C ASN A 304 -12.35 -1.92 26.96
N GLN A 305 -12.16 -0.85 26.17
CA GLN A 305 -13.12 0.23 25.96
C GLN A 305 -14.19 -0.12 24.93
N ILE A 306 -14.03 -1.26 24.23
CA ILE A 306 -15.06 -1.80 23.34
C ILE A 306 -15.99 -2.71 24.13
N GLU A 307 -17.28 -2.38 24.17
CA GLU A 307 -18.29 -3.22 24.81
C GLU A 307 -18.37 -4.60 24.14
N ASP A 308 -18.16 -5.67 24.92
CA ASP A 308 -18.19 -7.05 24.40
C ASP A 308 -19.39 -7.90 24.85
N LYS A 309 -20.02 -7.53 25.98
CA LYS A 309 -21.06 -8.32 26.69
C LYS A 309 -20.66 -9.78 26.93
N ASN A 310 -19.37 -10.05 27.13
CA ASN A 310 -18.78 -11.39 27.22
C ASN A 310 -17.58 -11.48 28.20
N ASP A 311 -17.65 -10.75 29.31
CA ASP A 311 -16.68 -10.81 30.41
C ASP A 311 -15.22 -10.56 29.99
N GLY A 312 -14.98 -9.65 29.03
CA GLY A 312 -13.62 -9.30 28.56
C GLY A 312 -13.04 -10.28 27.55
N LYS A 313 -13.85 -11.19 26.99
CA LYS A 313 -13.41 -12.20 26.00
C LYS A 313 -13.73 -11.79 24.57
N GLY A 314 -14.20 -10.58 24.34
CA GLY A 314 -14.57 -10.10 23.01
C GLY A 314 -15.98 -10.50 22.58
N GLN A 315 -16.46 -9.86 21.52
CA GLN A 315 -17.85 -9.91 21.12
C GLN A 315 -18.29 -11.31 20.67
N LEU A 316 -19.54 -11.65 20.99
CA LEU A 316 -20.14 -12.96 20.69
C LEU A 316 -20.47 -13.19 19.19
N CYS A 317 -20.09 -12.25 18.32
CA CYS A 317 -20.01 -12.49 16.88
C CYS A 317 -18.82 -13.40 16.52
N ASN A 318 -17.92 -13.67 17.48
CA ASN A 318 -16.75 -14.57 17.45
C ASN A 318 -15.63 -14.20 16.46
N PHE A 319 -15.96 -13.52 15.37
CA PHE A 319 -15.11 -13.40 14.19
C PHE A 319 -15.49 -12.14 13.39
N ALA A 320 -14.51 -11.32 13.02
CA ALA A 320 -14.68 -10.18 12.13
C ALA A 320 -13.64 -10.25 11.01
N HIS A 321 -14.11 -10.58 9.80
CA HIS A 321 -13.31 -10.45 8.58
C HIS A 321 -13.35 -9.01 8.05
N ASP A 322 -14.30 -8.21 8.51
CA ASP A 322 -14.50 -6.82 8.13
C ASP A 322 -14.15 -5.87 9.28
N ALA A 323 -13.97 -4.61 8.94
CA ALA A 323 -14.00 -3.46 9.81
C ALA A 323 -14.21 -2.21 8.93
N SER A 324 -15.07 -1.30 9.35
CA SER A 324 -15.23 0.03 8.72
C SER A 324 -15.56 1.09 9.77
N ALA A 325 -15.24 2.35 9.46
CA ALA A 325 -15.44 3.51 10.33
C ALA A 325 -16.15 4.64 9.59
N GLY A 326 -16.94 5.43 10.32
CA GLY A 326 -17.75 6.55 9.82
C GLY A 326 -18.70 7.05 10.91
N ASP A 327 -19.64 7.93 10.56
CA ASP A 327 -20.62 8.55 11.47
C ASP A 327 -22.09 8.20 11.07
N PRO A 328 -22.58 6.96 11.30
CA PRO A 328 -23.95 6.58 10.95
C PRO A 328 -25.02 7.24 11.82
N ASP A 329 -24.71 7.69 13.03
CA ASP A 329 -25.68 8.32 13.93
C ASP A 329 -25.65 9.87 13.91
N GLY A 330 -24.72 10.45 13.15
CA GLY A 330 -24.63 11.86 12.80
C GLY A 330 -24.28 12.76 13.97
N ASP A 331 -23.57 12.23 14.97
CA ASP A 331 -23.21 12.98 16.19
C ASP A 331 -21.82 13.63 16.14
N GLY A 332 -21.05 13.30 15.10
CA GLY A 332 -19.77 13.90 14.74
C GLY A 332 -18.55 13.17 15.28
N ASP A 333 -18.71 12.05 15.99
CA ASP A 333 -17.62 11.13 16.29
C ASP A 333 -17.56 9.95 15.31
N ILE A 334 -16.44 9.21 15.34
CA ILE A 334 -16.22 8.07 14.45
C ILE A 334 -16.65 6.78 15.15
N ASP A 335 -17.69 6.16 14.61
CA ASP A 335 -18.21 4.84 14.97
C ASP A 335 -17.49 3.72 14.21
N ILE A 336 -17.65 2.48 14.69
CA ILE A 336 -17.04 1.30 14.08
C ILE A 336 -18.07 0.22 13.79
N TYR A 337 -18.12 -0.24 12.54
CA TYR A 337 -18.88 -1.41 12.13
C TYR A 337 -17.95 -2.60 11.89
N ALA A 338 -18.17 -3.68 12.64
CA ALA A 338 -17.43 -4.92 12.49
C ALA A 338 -18.33 -6.12 12.84
N CYS A 339 -18.15 -7.24 12.15
CA CYS A 339 -18.91 -8.47 12.38
C CYS A 339 -20.44 -8.30 12.40
N ASN A 340 -20.97 -7.37 11.59
CA ASN A 340 -22.39 -6.98 11.57
C ASN A 340 -22.91 -6.41 12.92
N ILE A 341 -22.04 -5.75 13.68
CA ILE A 341 -22.35 -5.02 14.91
C ILE A 341 -21.86 -3.58 14.72
N LEU A 342 -22.74 -2.61 15.01
CA LEU A 342 -22.37 -1.20 15.06
C LEU A 342 -21.94 -0.83 16.49
N ASN A 343 -20.73 -0.33 16.62
CA ASN A 343 -20.11 0.09 17.87
C ASN A 343 -20.09 1.63 17.88
N ILE A 344 -20.95 2.21 18.71
CA ILE A 344 -21.14 3.65 18.85
C ILE A 344 -20.08 4.23 19.77
N ASN A 345 -19.31 5.19 19.29
CA ASN A 345 -18.29 5.89 20.05
C ASN A 345 -18.94 6.96 20.98
N ASP A 346 -18.14 7.57 21.85
CA ASP A 346 -18.56 8.73 22.65
C ASP A 346 -17.63 9.93 22.49
N GLY A 347 -16.88 9.95 21.40
CA GLY A 347 -15.85 10.91 21.03
C GLY A 347 -14.56 10.79 21.85
N LEU A 348 -14.45 9.79 22.73
CA LEU A 348 -13.28 9.56 23.58
C LEU A 348 -12.74 8.13 23.45
N GLY A 349 -13.14 7.40 22.41
CA GLY A 349 -12.76 6.02 22.16
C GLY A 349 -13.45 4.99 23.07
N ASN A 350 -14.61 5.31 23.68
CA ASN A 350 -15.40 4.33 24.43
C ASN A 350 -16.59 3.85 23.60
N PHE A 351 -16.53 2.59 23.17
CA PHE A 351 -17.50 2.05 22.22
C PHE A 351 -18.58 1.22 22.90
N LYS A 352 -19.85 1.48 22.56
CA LYS A 352 -21.02 0.69 22.99
C LYS A 352 -21.72 0.06 21.82
N ILE A 353 -22.26 -1.13 22.01
CA ILE A 353 -23.04 -1.80 20.96
C ILE A 353 -24.36 -1.05 20.75
N HIS A 354 -24.64 -0.65 19.51
CA HIS A 354 -25.88 0.02 19.12
C HIS A 354 -27.12 -0.81 19.47
N GLU A 355 -28.22 -0.16 19.88
CA GLU A 355 -29.40 -0.87 20.40
C GLU A 355 -30.15 -1.70 19.35
N TYR A 356 -30.12 -1.29 18.08
CA TYR A 356 -30.78 -2.00 16.98
C TYR A 356 -29.81 -2.89 16.19
N ILE A 357 -28.80 -2.30 15.55
CA ILE A 357 -27.72 -2.97 14.82
C ILE A 357 -26.73 -3.69 15.77
N ASN A 358 -27.16 -4.83 16.30
CA ASN A 358 -26.38 -5.68 17.19
C ASN A 358 -26.47 -7.17 16.79
N LEU A 359 -25.91 -8.05 17.63
CA LEU A 359 -25.88 -9.49 17.38
C LEU A 359 -27.27 -10.13 17.23
N ASP A 360 -28.30 -9.64 17.93
CA ASP A 360 -29.66 -10.16 17.78
C ASP A 360 -30.21 -9.78 16.41
N TRP A 361 -30.03 -8.53 15.96
CA TRP A 361 -30.39 -8.11 14.61
C TRP A 361 -29.67 -8.92 13.52
N GLN A 362 -28.37 -9.16 13.68
CA GLN A 362 -27.60 -10.01 12.77
C GLN A 362 -28.21 -11.43 12.66
N ARG A 363 -28.52 -12.05 13.80
CA ARG A 363 -29.08 -13.41 13.87
C ARG A 363 -30.50 -13.50 13.35
N GLU A 364 -31.36 -12.55 13.70
CA GLU A 364 -32.75 -12.50 13.25
C GLU A 364 -32.86 -12.35 11.73
N ASN A 365 -31.92 -11.64 11.11
CA ASN A 365 -31.84 -11.50 9.65
C ASN A 365 -30.99 -12.58 8.97
N GLN A 366 -30.35 -13.48 9.72
CA GLN A 366 -29.48 -14.53 9.20
C GLN A 366 -28.36 -14.00 8.29
N PHE A 367 -27.82 -12.81 8.57
CA PHE A 367 -26.71 -12.26 7.76
C PHE A 367 -25.39 -12.99 8.01
N GLY A 368 -25.20 -13.53 9.22
CA GLY A 368 -23.89 -14.02 9.66
C GLY A 368 -22.91 -12.87 9.84
N ASN A 369 -21.61 -13.16 9.81
CA ASN A 369 -20.58 -12.14 9.75
C ASN A 369 -20.45 -11.68 8.27
N PRO A 370 -20.13 -10.42 7.98
CA PRO A 370 -19.85 -10.00 6.62
C PRO A 370 -18.40 -10.33 6.24
N MET A 371 -18.14 -10.43 4.94
CA MET A 371 -16.80 -10.54 4.38
C MET A 371 -16.11 -9.16 4.35
N THR A 372 -16.86 -8.11 4.01
CA THR A 372 -16.38 -6.73 4.00
C THR A 372 -17.54 -5.77 4.24
N SER A 373 -17.23 -4.59 4.76
CA SER A 373 -18.18 -3.53 5.07
C SER A 373 -17.56 -2.15 4.80
N LEU A 374 -18.42 -1.13 4.66
CA LEU A 374 -18.09 0.27 4.56
C LEU A 374 -19.13 1.08 5.34
N LEU A 375 -18.70 2.18 5.96
CA LEU A 375 -19.55 3.27 6.41
C LEU A 375 -19.24 4.46 5.51
N ALA A 376 -20.24 4.95 4.77
CA ALA A 376 -20.05 6.08 3.86
C ALA A 376 -21.39 6.72 3.48
N ASP A 377 -21.47 8.05 3.48
CA ASP A 377 -22.62 8.80 3.00
C ASP A 377 -22.76 8.70 1.46
N LEU A 378 -23.71 7.89 1.00
CA LEU A 378 -24.02 7.67 -0.42
C LEU A 378 -25.05 8.67 -0.95
N ASN A 379 -25.81 9.35 -0.09
CA ASN A 379 -26.92 10.21 -0.51
C ASN A 379 -26.73 11.70 -0.14
N ASN A 380 -25.58 12.04 0.44
CA ASN A 380 -25.18 13.36 0.91
C ASN A 380 -26.13 13.94 1.97
N ASP A 381 -26.59 13.12 2.92
CA ASP A 381 -27.46 13.54 4.02
C ASP A 381 -26.78 13.70 5.39
N ALA A 382 -25.46 13.56 5.43
CA ALA A 382 -24.59 13.67 6.60
C ALA A 382 -24.77 12.56 7.64
N PHE A 383 -25.33 11.41 7.25
CA PHE A 383 -25.29 10.17 8.01
C PHE A 383 -24.62 9.11 7.14
N ASP A 384 -23.54 8.51 7.64
CA ASP A 384 -22.86 7.48 6.87
C ASP A 384 -23.73 6.21 6.76
N ASP A 385 -23.93 5.74 5.53
CA ASP A 385 -24.71 4.54 5.24
C ASP A 385 -23.93 3.28 5.60
N ILE A 386 -24.63 2.23 6.03
CA ILE A 386 -24.00 0.94 6.33
C ILE A 386 -24.06 0.05 5.09
N ILE A 387 -22.91 -0.27 4.52
CA ILE A 387 -22.78 -1.13 3.34
C ILE A 387 -22.05 -2.40 3.78
N PHE A 388 -22.59 -3.58 3.50
CA PHE A 388 -21.92 -4.83 3.86
C PHE A 388 -22.21 -5.97 2.88
N TRP A 389 -21.20 -6.81 2.64
CA TRP A 389 -21.31 -8.01 1.83
C TRP A 389 -21.20 -9.25 2.73
N ASN A 390 -22.18 -10.14 2.63
CA ASN A 390 -22.23 -11.38 3.37
C ASN A 390 -21.20 -12.41 2.84
N PHE A 391 -20.88 -13.41 3.66
CA PHE A 391 -20.05 -14.55 3.23
C PHE A 391 -20.65 -15.30 2.02
N ASP A 392 -19.75 -15.92 1.25
CA ASP A 392 -20.07 -16.96 0.28
C ASP A 392 -20.59 -18.24 0.97
N ASN A 393 -21.09 -19.19 0.17
CA ASN A 393 -21.56 -20.50 0.62
C ASN A 393 -22.63 -20.46 1.75
N ARG A 394 -23.46 -19.41 1.78
CA ARG A 394 -24.47 -19.20 2.83
C ARG A 394 -25.81 -19.85 2.57
N SER A 395 -26.11 -20.25 1.33
CA SER A 395 -27.43 -20.78 0.92
C SER A 395 -27.92 -22.02 1.70
N SER A 396 -27.04 -22.68 2.46
CA SER A 396 -27.39 -23.82 3.30
C SER A 396 -28.03 -23.43 4.65
N TRP A 397 -27.85 -22.19 5.10
CA TRP A 397 -28.30 -21.71 6.41
C TRP A 397 -28.92 -20.29 6.40
N SER A 398 -28.85 -19.57 5.28
CA SER A 398 -29.43 -18.23 5.09
C SER A 398 -30.06 -18.06 3.71
N ASP A 399 -31.14 -17.29 3.64
CA ASP A 399 -31.79 -16.85 2.39
C ASP A 399 -31.38 -15.41 2.00
N SER A 400 -30.41 -14.82 2.70
CA SER A 400 -29.94 -13.44 2.45
C SER A 400 -29.21 -13.29 1.11
N ASP A 401 -29.34 -12.11 0.51
CA ASP A 401 -28.61 -11.69 -0.69
C ASP A 401 -27.10 -11.54 -0.41
N GLU A 402 -26.33 -11.26 -1.45
CA GLU A 402 -24.87 -11.12 -1.39
C GLU A 402 -24.43 -10.00 -0.43
N GLY A 403 -25.28 -9.00 -0.24
CA GLY A 403 -25.02 -7.87 0.63
C GLY A 403 -26.12 -6.83 0.55
N TYR A 404 -26.04 -5.84 1.43
CA TYR A 404 -27.04 -4.79 1.54
C TYR A 404 -26.40 -3.43 1.81
N ILE A 405 -27.13 -2.38 1.40
CA ILE A 405 -26.98 -1.01 1.90
C ILE A 405 -28.12 -0.79 2.89
N LEU A 406 -27.83 -0.25 4.07
CA LEU A 406 -28.81 0.42 4.91
C LEU A 406 -28.65 1.91 4.64
N LEU A 407 -29.53 2.44 3.78
CA LEU A 407 -29.49 3.80 3.31
C LEU A 407 -30.24 4.73 4.28
N SER A 408 -29.53 5.71 4.80
CA SER A 408 -29.99 6.76 5.69
C SER A 408 -31.13 7.56 5.09
N ASN A 409 -31.87 8.24 5.95
CA ASN A 409 -33.04 9.04 5.57
C ASN A 409 -33.10 10.38 6.31
N ASN A 410 -31.94 11.02 6.44
CA ASN A 410 -31.69 12.30 7.13
C ASN A 410 -32.02 12.21 8.63
N SER A 411 -31.78 11.05 9.23
CA SER A 411 -32.09 10.77 10.62
C SER A 411 -31.24 9.63 11.14
N SER A 412 -30.79 9.74 12.40
CA SER A 412 -30.09 8.69 13.14
C SER A 412 -30.96 7.50 13.57
N ASP A 413 -32.23 7.44 13.16
CA ASP A 413 -33.10 6.30 13.48
C ASP A 413 -32.89 5.20 12.43
N ILE A 414 -31.76 4.49 12.57
CA ILE A 414 -31.28 3.44 11.65
C ILE A 414 -32.36 2.38 11.38
N LYS A 415 -33.28 2.16 12.32
CA LYS A 415 -34.39 1.21 12.14
C LYS A 415 -35.33 1.56 10.99
N ASN A 416 -35.39 2.84 10.60
CA ASN A 416 -36.24 3.32 9.51
C ASN A 416 -35.47 3.51 8.19
N TRP A 417 -34.17 3.21 8.16
CA TRP A 417 -33.34 3.28 6.96
C TRP A 417 -33.82 2.29 5.91
N GLU A 418 -33.63 2.65 4.64
CA GLU A 418 -34.03 1.79 3.52
C GLU A 418 -33.00 0.68 3.32
N LYS A 419 -33.45 -0.57 3.24
CA LYS A 419 -32.56 -1.70 2.93
C LYS A 419 -32.55 -1.97 1.43
N ILE A 420 -31.41 -1.75 0.79
CA ILE A 420 -31.20 -1.92 -0.66
C ILE A 420 -30.28 -3.13 -0.88
N VAL A 421 -30.59 -3.96 -1.88
CA VAL A 421 -29.77 -5.13 -2.24
C VAL A 421 -28.59 -4.70 -3.09
N LEU A 422 -27.38 -5.17 -2.76
CA LEU A 422 -26.18 -4.89 -3.56
C LEU A 422 -26.12 -5.74 -4.84
N PRO A 423 -25.49 -5.23 -5.92
CA PRO A 423 -25.25 -6.03 -7.13
C PRO A 423 -24.45 -7.31 -6.85
N THR A 424 -24.82 -8.40 -7.52
CA THR A 424 -24.10 -9.68 -7.42
C THR A 424 -22.74 -9.60 -8.11
N GLY A 425 -21.72 -10.21 -7.51
CA GLY A 425 -20.38 -10.33 -8.07
C GLY A 425 -20.27 -11.23 -9.31
N PRO A 426 -19.08 -11.28 -9.93
CA PRO A 426 -18.85 -11.85 -11.26
C PRO A 426 -18.99 -13.38 -11.34
N PHE A 427 -18.90 -14.10 -10.22
CA PHE A 427 -18.85 -15.57 -10.21
C PHE A 427 -20.23 -16.22 -10.03
N GLY A 428 -21.28 -15.40 -10.02
CA GLY A 428 -22.66 -15.80 -9.78
C GLY A 428 -23.00 -15.86 -8.29
N PHE A 429 -24.28 -15.96 -7.99
CA PHE A 429 -24.79 -15.93 -6.61
C PHE A 429 -24.13 -17.01 -5.73
N ASP A 430 -23.79 -16.60 -4.51
CA ASP A 430 -23.23 -17.39 -3.42
C ASP A 430 -21.82 -17.97 -3.66
N LYS A 431 -21.07 -17.38 -4.60
CA LYS A 431 -19.72 -17.84 -5.02
C LYS A 431 -18.65 -16.75 -4.98
N ASN A 432 -19.00 -15.59 -4.45
CA ASN A 432 -18.15 -14.41 -4.42
C ASN A 432 -17.66 -14.20 -2.99
N LYS A 433 -16.35 -14.19 -2.81
CA LYS A 433 -15.68 -13.69 -1.61
C LYS A 433 -15.37 -12.21 -1.84
N TYR A 434 -16.24 -11.32 -1.36
CA TYR A 434 -16.04 -9.88 -1.39
C TYR A 434 -14.96 -9.49 -0.37
N ASN A 435 -13.70 -9.72 -0.72
CA ASN A 435 -12.59 -9.74 0.22
C ASN A 435 -12.38 -8.39 0.89
N HIS A 436 -12.36 -7.29 0.13
CA HIS A 436 -12.24 -5.92 0.64
C HIS A 436 -12.98 -4.92 -0.25
N ALA A 437 -13.36 -3.77 0.28
CA ALA A 437 -13.95 -2.68 -0.49
C ALA A 437 -13.31 -1.34 -0.12
N ALA A 438 -13.47 -0.33 -0.98
CA ALA A 438 -13.12 1.05 -0.71
C ALA A 438 -14.17 1.98 -1.34
N ALA A 439 -14.39 3.12 -0.72
CA ALA A 439 -15.36 4.13 -1.15
C ALA A 439 -14.67 5.45 -1.50
N GLY A 440 -15.21 6.16 -2.48
CA GLY A 440 -14.74 7.48 -2.90
C GLY A 440 -15.41 7.91 -4.20
N ASP A 441 -15.49 9.21 -4.48
CA ASP A 441 -16.02 9.73 -5.75
C ASP A 441 -15.01 9.48 -6.88
N ILE A 442 -15.15 8.35 -7.60
CA ILE A 442 -14.22 7.94 -8.65
C ILE A 442 -14.58 8.53 -10.02
N ASN A 443 -15.73 9.19 -10.14
CA ASN A 443 -16.20 9.75 -11.41
C ASN A 443 -16.38 11.28 -11.38
N ASN A 444 -16.10 11.92 -10.24
CA ASN A 444 -16.17 13.35 -9.97
C ASN A 444 -17.58 13.94 -10.12
N ASP A 445 -18.64 13.20 -9.79
CA ASP A 445 -20.03 13.69 -9.81
C ASP A 445 -20.53 14.22 -8.46
N GLY A 446 -19.72 14.11 -7.41
CA GLY A 446 -20.02 14.56 -6.05
C GLY A 446 -20.78 13.53 -5.20
N PHE A 447 -20.92 12.29 -5.66
CA PHE A 447 -21.45 11.18 -4.86
C PHE A 447 -20.40 10.10 -4.65
N THR A 448 -20.42 9.51 -3.46
CA THR A 448 -19.51 8.42 -3.11
C THR A 448 -19.83 7.17 -3.93
N ASP A 449 -18.85 6.69 -4.69
CA ASP A 449 -18.88 5.42 -5.41
C ASP A 449 -18.13 4.33 -4.60
N VAL A 450 -18.16 3.08 -5.09
CA VAL A 450 -17.52 1.95 -4.42
C VAL A 450 -16.76 1.06 -5.39
N VAL A 451 -15.59 0.60 -4.96
CA VAL A 451 -14.85 -0.50 -5.62
C VAL A 451 -14.76 -1.69 -4.67
N VAL A 452 -14.93 -2.91 -5.21
CA VAL A 452 -14.93 -4.14 -4.40
C VAL A 452 -13.97 -5.16 -4.99
N ALA A 453 -12.99 -5.59 -4.19
CA ALA A 453 -12.12 -6.72 -4.51
C ALA A 453 -12.86 -8.03 -4.24
N ILE A 454 -13.00 -8.86 -5.28
CA ILE A 454 -13.75 -10.11 -5.25
C ILE A 454 -12.88 -11.26 -5.72
N THR A 455 -12.91 -12.35 -4.97
CA THR A 455 -12.31 -13.62 -5.34
C THR A 455 -13.33 -14.76 -5.31
N ARG A 456 -12.95 -15.94 -5.79
CA ARG A 456 -13.84 -17.12 -5.83
C ARG A 456 -13.86 -17.84 -4.50
N ASP A 457 -15.00 -18.45 -4.22
CA ASP A 457 -15.09 -19.50 -3.23
C ASP A 457 -14.40 -20.79 -3.69
N LEU A 458 -14.57 -21.14 -4.97
CA LEU A 458 -14.02 -22.33 -5.60
C LEU A 458 -13.54 -22.02 -7.04
N PRO A 459 -12.25 -22.23 -7.37
CA PRO A 459 -11.16 -22.62 -6.47
C PRO A 459 -10.91 -21.59 -5.35
N TYR A 460 -10.44 -22.07 -4.20
CA TYR A 460 -10.33 -21.28 -2.97
C TYR A 460 -9.44 -20.04 -3.18
N TYR A 461 -10.04 -18.84 -3.07
CA TYR A 461 -9.38 -17.54 -3.25
C TYR A 461 -8.70 -17.34 -4.61
N GLU A 462 -9.16 -18.04 -5.65
CA GLU A 462 -8.59 -17.94 -6.99
C GLU A 462 -9.29 -16.85 -7.82
N GLY A 463 -8.48 -15.96 -8.38
CA GLY A 463 -8.86 -14.79 -9.17
C GLY A 463 -8.99 -13.53 -8.31
N ALA A 464 -8.40 -12.44 -8.77
CA ALA A 464 -8.58 -11.10 -8.23
C ALA A 464 -9.39 -10.25 -9.22
N TYR A 465 -10.69 -10.16 -8.98
CA TYR A 465 -11.61 -9.30 -9.72
C TYR A 465 -11.89 -8.03 -8.93
N ILE A 466 -12.05 -6.90 -9.62
CA ILE A 466 -12.43 -5.62 -9.04
C ILE A 466 -13.75 -5.21 -9.66
N GLN A 467 -14.79 -5.14 -8.85
CA GLN A 467 -16.11 -4.64 -9.23
C GLN A 467 -16.15 -3.12 -9.04
N ILE A 468 -16.66 -2.40 -10.04
CA ILE A 468 -16.84 -0.95 -10.04
C ILE A 468 -18.34 -0.66 -9.89
N LEU A 469 -18.71 -0.08 -8.76
CA LEU A 469 -20.08 0.25 -8.41
C LEU A 469 -20.25 1.78 -8.39
N ILE A 470 -21.00 2.31 -9.36
CA ILE A 470 -21.25 3.74 -9.50
C ILE A 470 -22.58 4.10 -8.83
N ASN A 471 -22.55 5.11 -7.98
CA ASN A 471 -23.71 5.66 -7.32
C ASN A 471 -24.56 6.44 -8.32
N ASN A 472 -25.88 6.25 -8.27
CA ASN A 472 -26.81 6.96 -9.15
C ASN A 472 -27.26 8.34 -8.64
N GLY A 473 -26.67 8.81 -7.53
CA GLY A 473 -27.00 10.06 -6.85
C GLY A 473 -28.21 9.97 -5.92
N ALA A 474 -28.81 8.80 -5.78
CA ALA A 474 -29.89 8.52 -4.82
C ALA A 474 -29.47 7.49 -3.75
N GLY A 475 -28.18 7.12 -3.71
CA GLY A 475 -27.66 6.12 -2.78
C GLY A 475 -27.73 4.67 -3.27
N GLU A 476 -28.20 4.42 -4.51
CA GLU A 476 -28.14 3.10 -5.11
C GLU A 476 -26.83 2.91 -5.90
N LEU A 477 -26.17 1.78 -5.65
CA LEU A 477 -24.93 1.39 -6.33
C LEU A 477 -25.21 0.51 -7.56
N ILE A 478 -24.72 0.93 -8.73
CA ILE A 478 -24.91 0.27 -10.02
C ILE A 478 -23.59 -0.33 -10.51
N ASP A 479 -23.58 -1.63 -10.82
CA ASP A 479 -22.41 -2.30 -11.37
C ASP A 479 -22.11 -1.82 -12.81
N MET A 480 -21.01 -1.08 -12.95
CA MET A 480 -20.51 -0.52 -14.21
C MET A 480 -19.20 -1.17 -14.64
N THR A 481 -18.79 -2.28 -14.02
CA THR A 481 -17.48 -2.91 -14.26
C THR A 481 -17.25 -3.27 -15.73
N SER A 482 -18.29 -3.74 -16.42
CA SER A 482 -18.18 -4.14 -17.82
C SER A 482 -17.85 -3.00 -18.79
N SER A 483 -18.21 -1.76 -18.46
CA SER A 483 -17.84 -0.56 -19.24
C SER A 483 -16.58 0.09 -18.70
N ASN A 484 -16.44 0.13 -17.38
CA ASN A 484 -15.46 0.96 -16.69
C ASN A 484 -14.14 0.23 -16.42
N PHE A 485 -14.15 -1.09 -16.30
CA PHE A 485 -12.93 -1.87 -16.03
C PHE A 485 -13.03 -3.31 -16.56
N SER A 486 -13.14 -3.45 -17.88
CA SER A 486 -13.42 -4.76 -18.52
C SER A 486 -12.22 -5.70 -18.64
N LEU A 487 -10.99 -5.18 -18.74
CA LEU A 487 -9.78 -5.99 -18.91
C LEU A 487 -9.11 -6.25 -17.57
N GLN A 488 -9.43 -7.39 -16.96
CA GLN A 488 -8.91 -7.80 -15.66
C GLN A 488 -8.28 -9.19 -15.74
N PRO A 489 -7.05 -9.33 -16.26
CA PRO A 489 -6.43 -10.65 -16.44
C PRO A 489 -6.23 -11.41 -15.12
N ARG A 490 -6.03 -10.68 -14.00
CA ARG A 490 -5.93 -11.28 -12.66
C ARG A 490 -7.20 -11.98 -12.20
N SER A 491 -8.36 -11.70 -12.81
CA SER A 491 -9.63 -12.37 -12.46
C SER A 491 -9.67 -13.84 -12.85
N ASP A 492 -8.81 -14.31 -13.76
CA ASP A 492 -8.78 -15.71 -14.19
C ASP A 492 -8.00 -16.59 -13.20
N ARG A 493 -6.73 -16.23 -12.96
CA ARG A 493 -5.80 -16.96 -12.09
C ARG A 493 -4.86 -15.97 -11.41
N HIS A 494 -5.09 -15.73 -10.11
CA HIS A 494 -4.31 -14.86 -9.23
C HIS A 494 -4.93 -14.94 -7.82
N HIS A 495 -4.15 -15.21 -6.79
CA HIS A 495 -4.70 -15.26 -5.44
C HIS A 495 -5.27 -13.90 -4.99
N GLY A 496 -6.55 -13.88 -4.64
CA GLY A 496 -7.33 -12.65 -4.51
C GLY A 496 -7.51 -12.10 -3.09
N GLU A 497 -6.83 -12.67 -2.09
CA GLU A 497 -6.81 -12.08 -0.74
C GLU A 497 -5.94 -10.82 -0.71
N GLY A 498 -6.48 -9.73 -0.18
CA GLY A 498 -5.76 -8.46 -0.15
C GLY A 498 -6.55 -7.29 0.42
N ASN A 499 -5.95 -6.11 0.30
CA ASN A 499 -6.59 -4.83 0.61
C ASN A 499 -6.73 -4.06 -0.69
N ILE A 500 -7.84 -3.34 -0.84
CA ILE A 500 -8.04 -2.38 -1.93
C ILE A 500 -8.06 -0.96 -1.36
N TYR A 501 -7.37 -0.05 -2.03
CA TYR A 501 -7.26 1.37 -1.66
C TYR A 501 -7.65 2.25 -2.83
N LEU A 502 -8.14 3.45 -2.51
CA LEU A 502 -8.35 4.54 -3.47
C LEU A 502 -7.41 5.71 -3.13
N ARG A 503 -6.50 6.02 -4.05
CA ARG A 503 -5.52 7.11 -3.94
C ARG A 503 -5.24 7.68 -5.33
N ASP A 504 -4.98 8.98 -5.41
CA ASP A 504 -4.55 9.63 -6.65
C ASP A 504 -3.07 9.33 -6.90
N MET A 505 -2.78 8.23 -7.62
CA MET A 505 -1.44 7.67 -7.74
C MET A 505 -0.55 8.48 -8.66
N ASN A 506 -1.10 9.25 -9.59
CA ASN A 506 -0.34 10.07 -10.54
C ASN A 506 -0.52 11.59 -10.31
N LEU A 507 -1.23 11.98 -9.25
CA LEU A 507 -1.54 13.36 -8.86
C LEU A 507 -2.30 14.14 -9.95
N ASP A 508 -3.20 13.47 -10.68
CA ASP A 508 -4.02 14.07 -11.72
C ASP A 508 -5.37 14.62 -11.23
N GLY A 509 -5.68 14.40 -9.94
CA GLY A 509 -6.91 14.79 -9.27
C GLY A 509 -8.00 13.72 -9.27
N SER A 510 -7.73 12.51 -9.78
CA SER A 510 -8.67 11.40 -9.82
C SER A 510 -8.24 10.27 -8.89
N LEU A 511 -9.19 9.64 -8.20
CA LEU A 511 -8.87 8.46 -7.39
C LEU A 511 -8.58 7.25 -8.29
N ASP A 512 -7.40 6.67 -8.13
CA ASP A 512 -6.98 5.41 -8.75
C ASP A 512 -7.19 4.22 -7.82
N ILE A 513 -7.15 3.01 -8.37
CA ILE A 513 -7.31 1.77 -7.61
C ILE A 513 -5.95 1.13 -7.36
N ILE A 514 -5.69 0.78 -6.10
CA ILE A 514 -4.55 -0.04 -5.70
C ILE A 514 -5.08 -1.29 -5.02
N HIS A 515 -4.95 -2.44 -5.67
CA HIS A 515 -5.31 -3.73 -5.10
C HIS A 515 -4.03 -4.47 -4.68
N SER A 516 -3.83 -4.55 -3.38
CA SER A 516 -2.67 -5.12 -2.70
C SER A 516 -2.92 -6.59 -2.36
N THR A 517 -2.50 -7.48 -3.23
CA THR A 517 -2.62 -8.94 -3.08
C THR A 517 -1.25 -9.61 -2.93
N ARG A 518 -1.26 -10.93 -2.80
CA ARG A 518 -0.09 -11.80 -2.75
C ARG A 518 -0.38 -13.01 -3.63
N ASP A 519 0.49 -13.33 -4.58
CA ASP A 519 0.33 -14.45 -5.50
C ASP A 519 1.71 -14.99 -5.89
N TYR A 520 1.81 -16.28 -6.27
CA TYR A 520 3.11 -16.93 -6.57
C TYR A 520 3.18 -17.59 -7.96
N ASP A 521 2.16 -17.44 -8.80
CA ASP A 521 2.02 -18.33 -9.97
C ASP A 521 1.36 -17.69 -11.20
N SER A 522 0.59 -16.62 -11.02
CA SER A 522 -0.12 -15.93 -12.11
C SER A 522 0.81 -15.18 -13.08
N GLY A 523 2.02 -14.82 -12.64
CA GLY A 523 2.94 -13.97 -13.37
C GLY A 523 2.56 -12.47 -13.35
N TYR A 524 1.71 -12.07 -12.40
CA TYR A 524 1.34 -10.67 -12.18
C TYR A 524 1.80 -10.19 -10.81
N HIS A 525 2.20 -8.92 -10.74
CA HIS A 525 2.38 -8.24 -9.46
C HIS A 525 1.10 -8.27 -8.63
N GLY A 526 1.27 -8.56 -7.33
CA GLY A 526 0.24 -8.35 -6.32
C GLY A 526 0.08 -6.88 -5.94
N ALA A 527 1.06 -6.03 -6.28
CA ALA A 527 0.93 -4.57 -6.28
C ALA A 527 0.15 -4.09 -7.53
N HIS A 528 -1.16 -4.33 -7.61
CA HIS A 528 -1.96 -3.99 -8.79
C HIS A 528 -2.45 -2.55 -8.73
N ILE A 529 -1.93 -1.70 -9.64
CA ILE A 529 -2.40 -0.31 -9.81
C ILE A 529 -3.26 -0.20 -11.08
N ALA A 530 -4.43 0.42 -10.98
CA ALA A 530 -5.27 0.78 -12.12
C ALA A 530 -5.62 2.27 -12.10
N ILE A 531 -5.23 2.96 -13.18
CA ILE A 531 -5.32 4.42 -13.35
C ILE A 531 -6.67 4.81 -13.90
N ASN A 532 -7.28 5.81 -13.29
CA ASN A 532 -8.57 6.38 -13.64
C ASN A 532 -8.41 7.50 -14.68
N ASP A 533 -9.34 7.61 -15.63
CA ASP A 533 -9.37 8.72 -16.60
C ASP A 533 -10.13 9.97 -16.11
N GLY A 534 -10.49 9.99 -14.82
CA GLY A 534 -11.27 11.02 -14.15
C GLY A 534 -12.78 10.91 -14.34
N ASN A 535 -13.27 9.91 -15.08
CA ASN A 535 -14.70 9.63 -15.26
C ASN A 535 -15.06 8.21 -14.78
N GLY A 536 -14.21 7.61 -13.94
CA GLY A 536 -14.38 6.28 -13.39
C GLY A 536 -14.07 5.16 -14.39
N ASN A 537 -13.37 5.42 -15.50
CA ASN A 537 -12.86 4.35 -16.38
C ASN A 537 -11.40 4.05 -16.03
N PHE A 538 -11.10 2.78 -15.82
CA PHE A 538 -9.80 2.34 -15.32
C PHE A 538 -9.00 1.56 -16.36
N VAL A 539 -7.69 1.77 -16.35
CA VAL A 539 -6.72 0.97 -17.09
C VAL A 539 -5.62 0.51 -16.14
N SER A 540 -5.39 -0.80 -16.07
CA SER A 540 -4.28 -1.34 -15.26
C SER A 540 -2.94 -0.87 -15.82
N LEU A 541 -2.01 -0.47 -14.94
CA LEU A 541 -0.62 -0.33 -15.34
C LEU A 541 -0.10 -1.66 -15.88
N ASP A 542 0.69 -1.58 -16.97
CA ASP A 542 1.35 -2.75 -17.52
C ASP A 542 2.29 -3.37 -16.48
N ASN A 543 2.34 -4.70 -16.43
CA ASN A 543 3.14 -5.41 -15.42
C ASN A 543 4.63 -5.01 -15.46
N SER A 544 5.18 -4.69 -16.63
CA SER A 544 6.57 -4.22 -16.80
C SER A 544 6.83 -2.79 -16.34
N ASN A 545 5.79 -2.03 -16.01
CA ASN A 545 5.91 -0.69 -15.47
C ASN A 545 6.22 -0.70 -13.97
N LEU A 546 6.06 -1.85 -13.31
CA LEU A 546 6.47 -2.08 -11.94
C LEU A 546 7.86 -2.75 -11.90
N PRO A 547 8.68 -2.45 -10.88
CA PRO A 547 9.95 -3.13 -10.66
C PRO A 547 9.68 -4.52 -10.09
N MET A 548 10.68 -5.39 -10.16
CA MET A 548 10.66 -6.66 -9.45
C MET A 548 10.93 -6.46 -7.96
N LYS A 549 10.41 -7.38 -7.15
CA LYS A 549 10.70 -7.54 -5.74
C LYS A 549 12.19 -7.89 -5.56
N PRO A 550 12.85 -7.40 -4.51
CA PRO A 550 14.15 -7.89 -4.08
C PRO A 550 14.19 -9.42 -3.91
N ASP A 551 15.14 -10.05 -4.60
CA ASP A 551 15.37 -11.49 -4.56
C ASP A 551 16.80 -11.81 -4.08
N PRO A 552 16.98 -12.72 -3.10
CA PRO A 552 18.29 -13.23 -2.70
C PRO A 552 18.89 -14.24 -3.69
N GLY A 553 18.23 -14.53 -4.83
CA GLY A 553 18.72 -15.39 -5.91
C GLY A 553 18.41 -16.87 -5.76
N SER A 554 17.62 -17.23 -4.74
CA SER A 554 17.29 -18.61 -4.38
C SER A 554 15.82 -18.97 -4.58
N ASN A 555 14.94 -17.98 -4.73
CA ASN A 555 13.53 -18.20 -5.03
C ASN A 555 13.28 -18.04 -6.54
N ASN A 556 12.08 -18.41 -6.99
CA ASN A 556 11.69 -18.32 -8.41
C ASN A 556 10.59 -17.28 -8.65
N TYR A 557 10.35 -16.35 -7.71
CA TYR A 557 9.22 -15.44 -7.77
C TYR A 557 9.62 -14.00 -7.42
N ASP A 558 9.73 -13.21 -8.48
CA ASP A 558 10.28 -11.85 -8.43
C ASP A 558 9.21 -10.76 -8.50
N TYR A 559 7.92 -11.10 -8.59
CA TYR A 559 6.89 -10.07 -8.63
C TYR A 559 6.63 -9.50 -7.23
N LEU A 560 6.47 -8.18 -7.16
CA LEU A 560 6.02 -7.46 -5.95
C LEU A 560 4.79 -8.12 -5.30
N MET A 561 4.85 -8.19 -3.97
CA MET A 561 3.79 -8.67 -3.08
C MET A 561 3.33 -7.51 -2.22
N LYS A 562 2.02 -7.34 -2.05
CA LYS A 562 1.42 -6.24 -1.29
C LYS A 562 1.86 -4.85 -1.80
N SER A 563 1.02 -3.85 -1.58
CA SER A 563 1.33 -2.46 -1.88
C SER A 563 0.47 -1.57 -1.02
N LEU A 564 1.05 -1.05 0.06
CA LEU A 564 0.44 0.06 0.78
C LEU A 564 0.80 1.35 0.02
N PRO A 565 -0.13 2.00 -0.68
CA PRO A 565 0.14 3.32 -1.24
C PRO A 565 0.39 4.30 -0.09
N ILE A 566 1.47 5.08 -0.16
CA ILE A 566 1.86 6.02 0.90
C ILE A 566 2.81 7.07 0.33
N ASN A 567 2.74 8.29 0.84
CA ASN A 567 3.67 9.36 0.51
C ASN A 567 4.92 9.27 1.40
N ILE A 568 6.02 8.75 0.85
CA ILE A 568 7.21 8.41 1.63
C ILE A 568 8.09 9.66 1.83
N ASP A 569 8.12 10.59 0.89
CA ASP A 569 9.14 11.63 0.85
C ASP A 569 8.68 13.05 0.47
N ASN A 570 7.37 13.25 0.29
CA ASN A 570 6.75 14.50 -0.18
C ASN A 570 7.27 14.98 -1.55
N GLU A 571 7.78 14.07 -2.38
CA GLU A 571 8.27 14.37 -3.72
C GLU A 571 7.67 13.42 -4.76
N GLY A 572 7.43 13.93 -5.97
CA GLY A 572 6.86 13.09 -7.03
C GLY A 572 5.40 12.73 -6.75
N CYS A 573 5.03 11.52 -7.15
CA CYS A 573 3.68 10.97 -6.99
C CYS A 573 3.68 9.88 -5.93
N ILE A 574 2.50 9.32 -5.61
CA ILE A 574 2.38 8.36 -4.51
C ILE A 574 3.32 7.16 -4.70
N ASP A 575 4.08 6.87 -3.65
CA ASP A 575 4.97 5.73 -3.52
C ASP A 575 4.20 4.54 -2.93
N PHE A 576 4.89 3.43 -2.65
CA PHE A 576 4.30 2.39 -1.82
C PHE A 576 5.31 1.57 -1.02
N ILE A 577 4.85 1.02 0.09
CA ILE A 577 5.59 0.00 0.87
C ILE A 577 5.17 -1.38 0.40
N SER A 578 6.17 -2.26 0.27
CA SER A 578 6.00 -3.65 -0.12
C SER A 578 6.88 -4.55 0.76
N VAL A 579 6.68 -5.86 0.63
CA VAL A 579 7.29 -6.88 1.49
C VAL A 579 8.13 -7.85 0.70
N THR A 580 9.26 -8.27 1.26
CA THR A 580 10.12 -9.28 0.65
C THR A 580 9.45 -10.64 0.61
N ASP A 581 8.55 -10.88 1.56
CA ASP A 581 7.98 -12.19 1.87
C ASP A 581 9.09 -13.23 2.14
N ALA A 582 8.79 -14.51 2.04
CA ALA A 582 9.74 -15.60 2.27
C ALA A 582 10.94 -15.60 1.31
N GLY A 583 12.07 -16.16 1.76
CA GLY A 583 13.27 -16.44 0.96
C GLY A 583 14.56 -15.82 1.49
N TRP A 584 14.45 -14.87 2.42
CA TRP A 584 15.57 -14.14 3.02
C TRP A 584 16.06 -14.73 4.35
N GLU A 585 15.55 -15.90 4.72
CA GLU A 585 15.94 -16.61 5.93
C GLU A 585 17.40 -17.07 5.87
N THR A 586 18.08 -16.99 7.02
CA THR A 586 19.47 -17.42 7.18
C THR A 586 19.61 -18.86 7.67
N SER A 587 18.50 -19.48 8.11
CA SER A 587 18.45 -20.86 8.57
C SER A 587 17.05 -21.46 8.39
N ILE A 588 16.93 -22.78 8.55
CA ILE A 588 15.63 -23.47 8.56
C ILE A 588 14.87 -23.31 9.90
N GLU A 589 15.49 -22.64 10.88
CA GLU A 589 14.96 -22.45 12.23
C GLU A 589 14.24 -21.10 12.38
N GLU A 590 14.06 -20.37 11.27
CA GLU A 590 13.35 -19.09 11.23
C GLU A 590 12.48 -18.94 9.97
N THR A 591 11.46 -18.10 10.05
CA THR A 591 10.86 -17.44 8.88
C THR A 591 11.05 -15.94 9.00
N SER A 592 11.15 -15.24 7.88
CA SER A 592 11.40 -13.80 7.88
C SER A 592 10.57 -13.06 6.84
N ASN A 593 10.26 -11.80 7.13
CA ASN A 593 9.67 -10.89 6.15
C ASN A 593 10.06 -9.47 6.45
N TYR A 594 10.57 -8.81 5.43
CA TYR A 594 11.17 -7.51 5.54
C TYR A 594 10.44 -6.51 4.65
N PHE A 595 10.40 -5.26 5.09
CA PHE A 595 9.85 -4.19 4.29
C PHE A 595 10.92 -3.59 3.37
N PHE A 596 10.44 -3.00 2.28
CA PHE A 596 11.19 -2.12 1.41
C PHE A 596 10.27 -1.06 0.83
N SER A 597 10.86 0.07 0.45
CA SER A 597 10.14 1.17 -0.19
C SER A 597 10.18 1.00 -1.70
N VAL A 598 9.11 1.36 -2.39
CA VAL A 598 9.09 1.50 -3.86
C VAL A 598 8.75 2.94 -4.19
N LEU A 599 9.77 3.69 -4.57
CA LEU A 599 9.70 5.13 -4.77
C LEU A 599 9.23 5.45 -6.18
N ASN A 600 8.33 6.41 -6.30
CA ASN A 600 7.81 6.90 -7.56
C ASN A 600 8.73 7.97 -8.14
N ILE A 601 9.52 7.57 -9.14
CA ILE A 601 10.52 8.43 -9.77
C ILE A 601 9.95 9.22 -10.97
N ASN A 602 8.72 8.92 -11.42
CA ASN A 602 8.09 9.57 -12.56
C ASN A 602 6.57 9.32 -12.62
N CYS A 603 5.79 10.41 -12.59
CA CYS A 603 4.32 10.42 -12.60
C CYS A 603 3.65 10.25 -13.97
N ASN A 604 4.39 10.16 -15.07
CA ASN A 604 3.80 10.21 -16.42
C ASN A 604 3.24 8.86 -16.88
N TYR A 605 2.24 8.33 -16.16
CA TYR A 605 1.55 7.08 -16.49
C TYR A 605 0.03 7.19 -16.44
#